data_AF-A0A150GGT4-F1
#
_entry.id   AF-A0A150GGT4-F1
#
_cell.length_a   1.000
_cell.length_b   1.000
_cell.length_c   1.000
_cell.angle_alpha   90.00
_cell.angle_beta   90.00
_cell.angle_gamma   90.00
#
_symmetry.space_group_name_H-M   'P 1'
#
loop_
_entity.id
_entity.type
_entity.pdbx_description
1 polymer ?
#
loop_
_entity_poly.entity_id
_entity_poly.type
_entity_poly.pdbx_seq_one_letter_code
_entity_poly.pdbx_strand_id
1 'polypeptide(L)'
;MRAPGLALALLPGIGARLLLAWVGAGRYLSWRPEVSTAANSNLELREGLALYGMGVSPYSGTSCRVPPLALWLYSALYGGDERDDDTMSYVLLNAVFDALAALLLYRLAARLLAAAPQLGPGPEPSSPLVLLDDATPNVGQWWYLSMEAFDDAKAYVRILAHSLLLALAPPLAMRLGRRTPLALFVIQLLALALLKPYPSIADLGLATSLLPLLLLAAQPPAPAAAGTGAPAEAEAVAAPADPRVGGSGGSAAPLLLPASLALLCVLGPAMAHMWLSYESANSNFYYSATLLYGGWHVVLLVQLLAATLRADRAARGKAEA
;
A
#
# COMPACT_ATOMS: atom_id res chain seq x y z
N MET A 1 -7.48 -16.79 16.65
CA MET A 1 -7.35 -15.36 17.01
C MET A 1 -8.75 -14.82 17.27
N ARG A 2 -9.03 -14.22 18.45
CA ARG A 2 -10.40 -13.87 18.88
C ARG A 2 -10.85 -12.48 18.36
N ALA A 3 -12.18 -12.30 18.25
CA ALA A 3 -12.88 -11.06 17.88
C ALA A 3 -12.44 -9.73 18.53
N PRO A 4 -11.95 -9.65 19.81
CA PRO A 4 -11.50 -8.38 20.39
C PRO A 4 -10.32 -7.74 19.65
N GLY A 5 -9.48 -8.52 18.96
CA GLY A 5 -8.34 -7.96 18.22
C GLY A 5 -8.77 -7.13 17.00
N LEU A 6 -9.88 -7.48 16.35
CA LEU A 6 -10.43 -6.70 15.23
C LEU A 6 -10.97 -5.37 15.74
N ALA A 7 -11.75 -5.38 16.83
CA ALA A 7 -12.34 -4.18 17.39
C ALA A 7 -11.28 -3.18 17.88
N LEU A 8 -10.21 -3.68 18.52
CA LEU A 8 -9.06 -2.88 18.94
C LEU A 8 -8.29 -2.23 17.78
N ALA A 9 -8.33 -2.79 16.57
CA ALA A 9 -7.70 -2.20 15.39
C ALA A 9 -8.64 -1.28 14.59
N LEU A 10 -9.94 -1.60 14.55
CA LEU A 10 -10.96 -0.90 13.77
C LEU A 10 -11.34 0.45 14.41
N LEU A 11 -11.58 0.46 15.73
CA LEU A 11 -12.08 1.63 16.45
C LEU A 11 -11.11 2.82 16.40
N PRO A 12 -9.78 2.64 16.57
CA PRO A 12 -8.85 3.76 16.43
C PRO A 12 -8.79 4.31 15.01
N GLY A 13 -8.86 3.46 13.98
CA GLY A 13 -8.82 3.89 12.58
C GLY A 13 -10.05 4.70 12.18
N ILE A 14 -11.25 4.19 12.52
CA ILE A 14 -12.51 4.91 12.30
C ILE A 14 -12.53 6.20 13.13
N GLY A 15 -12.12 6.13 14.40
CA GLY A 15 -12.03 7.29 15.29
C GLY A 15 -11.10 8.38 14.75
N ALA A 16 -9.92 8.00 14.24
CA ALA A 16 -8.99 8.93 13.61
C ALA A 16 -9.59 9.57 12.35
N ARG A 17 -10.32 8.82 11.52
CA ARG A 17 -10.99 9.36 10.33
C ARG A 17 -12.07 10.38 10.70
N LEU A 18 -12.90 10.05 11.68
CA LEU A 18 -13.95 10.96 12.18
C LEU A 18 -13.34 12.20 12.83
N LEU A 19 -12.24 12.06 13.57
CA LEU A 19 -11.51 13.18 14.15
C LEU A 19 -10.95 14.10 13.06
N LEU A 20 -10.29 13.56 12.03
CA LEU A 20 -9.75 14.34 10.91
C LEU A 20 -10.85 15.08 10.12
N ALA A 21 -12.00 14.44 9.96
CA ALA A 21 -13.18 15.06 9.35
C ALA A 21 -13.73 16.19 10.23
N TRP A 22 -13.84 15.97 11.54
CA TRP A 22 -14.31 16.96 12.50
C TRP A 22 -13.40 18.19 12.59
N VAL A 23 -12.07 17.98 12.55
CA VAL A 23 -11.07 19.06 12.51
C VAL A 23 -11.07 19.81 11.16
N GLY A 24 -11.72 19.26 10.12
CA GLY A 24 -11.73 19.86 8.79
C GLY A 24 -10.42 19.70 8.02
N ALA A 25 -9.53 18.80 8.47
CA ALA A 25 -8.24 18.54 7.83
C ALA A 25 -8.39 18.12 6.36
N GLY A 26 -9.52 17.46 6.02
CA GLY A 26 -9.84 17.07 4.65
C GLY A 26 -9.84 18.22 3.65
N ARG A 27 -10.27 19.44 4.06
CA ARG A 27 -10.28 20.63 3.18
C ARG A 27 -8.88 21.10 2.79
N TYR A 28 -7.88 20.85 3.66
CA TYR A 28 -6.49 21.18 3.38
C TYR A 28 -5.79 20.04 2.62
N LEU A 29 -6.09 18.79 3.00
CA LEU A 29 -5.49 17.60 2.40
C LEU A 29 -5.99 17.33 0.98
N SER A 30 -7.20 17.78 0.61
CA SER A 30 -7.75 17.63 -0.74
C SER A 30 -6.93 18.32 -1.82
N TRP A 31 -6.19 19.36 -1.45
CA TRP A 31 -5.28 20.10 -2.34
C TRP A 31 -3.86 19.55 -2.36
N ARG A 32 -3.58 18.50 -1.58
CA ARG A 32 -2.25 17.89 -1.51
C ARG A 32 -2.17 16.72 -2.49
N PRO A 33 -1.37 16.82 -3.56
CA PRO A 33 -1.26 15.77 -4.58
C PRO A 33 -0.74 14.43 -4.01
N GLU A 34 -0.13 14.46 -2.83
CA GLU A 34 0.37 13.26 -2.16
C GLU A 34 -0.73 12.42 -1.50
N VAL A 35 -1.88 13.05 -1.21
CA VAL A 35 -3.01 12.46 -0.48
C VAL A 35 -4.23 12.32 -1.40
N SER A 36 -4.48 13.35 -2.20
CA SER A 36 -5.60 13.44 -3.15
C SER A 36 -5.06 13.32 -4.57
N THR A 37 -5.44 12.23 -5.23
CA THR A 37 -5.12 11.90 -6.61
C THR A 37 -6.40 11.81 -7.42
N ALA A 38 -6.28 11.79 -8.76
CA ALA A 38 -7.37 11.51 -9.69
C ALA A 38 -8.24 10.29 -9.30
N ALA A 39 -7.67 9.29 -8.63
CA ALA A 39 -8.39 8.07 -8.28
C ALA A 39 -9.20 8.17 -6.95
N ASN A 40 -8.91 9.15 -6.09
CA ASN A 40 -9.50 9.26 -4.74
C ASN A 40 -9.87 10.70 -4.34
N SER A 41 -9.93 11.63 -5.29
CA SER A 41 -10.27 13.04 -5.08
C SER A 41 -11.75 13.22 -4.74
N ASN A 42 -12.02 13.85 -3.59
CA ASN A 42 -13.39 14.23 -3.22
C ASN A 42 -13.93 15.39 -4.07
N LEU A 43 -13.05 16.26 -4.55
CA LEU A 43 -13.43 17.39 -5.40
C LEU A 43 -13.94 16.87 -6.76
N GLU A 44 -13.19 15.99 -7.41
CA GLU A 44 -13.59 15.39 -8.69
C GLU A 44 -14.88 14.57 -8.55
N LEU A 45 -15.10 13.92 -7.41
CA LEU A 45 -16.37 13.25 -7.13
C LEU A 45 -17.54 14.24 -7.06
N ARG A 46 -17.39 15.37 -6.36
CA ARG A 46 -18.44 16.39 -6.25
C ARG A 46 -18.75 17.01 -7.61
N GLU A 47 -17.72 17.38 -8.36
CA GLU A 47 -17.86 17.88 -9.73
C GLU A 47 -18.55 16.84 -10.62
N GLY A 48 -18.15 15.57 -10.51
CA GLY A 48 -18.78 14.48 -11.24
C GLY A 48 -20.25 14.27 -10.89
N LEU A 49 -20.62 14.35 -9.61
CA LEU A 49 -22.01 14.27 -9.16
C LEU A 49 -22.85 15.47 -9.63
N ALA A 50 -22.27 16.67 -9.64
CA ALA A 50 -22.93 17.87 -10.14
C ALA A 50 -23.23 17.75 -11.64
N LEU A 51 -22.25 17.31 -12.45
CA LEU A 51 -22.44 17.04 -13.88
C LEU A 51 -23.51 15.97 -14.10
N TYR A 52 -23.46 14.89 -13.32
CA TYR A 52 -24.43 13.81 -13.37
C TYR A 52 -25.86 14.29 -13.08
N GLY A 53 -26.03 15.16 -12.08
CA GLY A 53 -27.31 15.77 -11.72
C GLY A 53 -27.87 16.69 -12.82
N MET A 54 -27.01 17.33 -13.60
CA MET A 54 -27.39 18.14 -14.77
C MET A 54 -27.69 17.31 -16.03
N GLY A 55 -27.61 15.98 -15.97
CA GLY A 55 -27.78 15.11 -17.13
C GLY A 55 -26.62 15.17 -18.13
N VAL A 56 -25.49 15.77 -17.74
CA VAL A 56 -24.26 15.82 -18.54
C VAL A 56 -23.40 14.62 -18.15
N SER A 57 -22.77 13.97 -19.13
CA SER A 57 -21.85 12.86 -18.83
C SER A 57 -20.67 13.39 -17.99
N PRO A 58 -20.45 12.88 -16.76
CA PRO A 58 -19.33 13.31 -15.92
C PRO A 58 -17.96 13.00 -16.56
N TYR A 59 -17.95 12.04 -17.48
CA TYR A 59 -16.76 11.57 -18.19
C TYR A 59 -16.53 12.27 -19.53
N SER A 60 -17.36 13.26 -19.91
CA SER A 60 -17.15 14.00 -21.16
C SER A 60 -15.95 14.96 -21.11
N GLY A 61 -15.35 15.16 -19.93
CA GLY A 61 -14.19 16.01 -19.73
C GLY A 61 -13.21 15.45 -18.69
N THR A 62 -12.26 16.27 -18.26
CA THR A 62 -11.22 15.94 -17.28
C THR A 62 -11.64 16.21 -15.82
N SER A 63 -12.93 16.38 -15.54
CA SER A 63 -13.42 16.75 -14.20
C SER A 63 -13.73 15.55 -13.30
N CYS A 64 -14.12 14.40 -13.85
CA CYS A 64 -14.49 13.23 -13.05
C CYS A 64 -13.81 11.95 -13.54
N ARG A 65 -12.99 11.35 -12.68
CA ARG A 65 -12.28 10.08 -12.92
C ARG A 65 -12.69 8.96 -11.97
N VAL A 66 -13.71 9.20 -11.15
CA VAL A 66 -14.24 8.22 -10.20
C VAL A 66 -14.86 7.04 -10.96
N PRO A 67 -14.68 5.78 -10.53
CA PRO A 67 -15.32 4.63 -11.17
C PRO A 67 -16.85 4.77 -11.26
N PRO A 68 -17.51 4.37 -12.37
CA PRO A 68 -18.96 4.53 -12.55
C PRO A 68 -19.81 3.94 -11.42
N LEU A 69 -19.37 2.82 -10.86
CA LEU A 69 -20.03 2.20 -9.71
C LEU A 69 -19.98 3.07 -8.46
N ALA A 70 -18.83 3.69 -8.20
CA ALA A 70 -18.70 4.61 -7.07
C ALA A 70 -19.56 5.85 -7.33
N LEU A 71 -19.52 6.43 -8.53
CA LEU A 71 -20.36 7.56 -8.89
C LEU A 71 -21.86 7.25 -8.71
N TRP A 72 -22.33 6.10 -9.18
CA TRP A 72 -23.71 5.63 -8.99
C TRP A 72 -24.09 5.47 -7.52
N LEU A 73 -23.20 4.91 -6.71
CA LEU A 73 -23.44 4.73 -5.28
C LEU A 73 -23.53 6.08 -4.57
N TYR A 74 -22.59 6.99 -4.84
CA TYR A 74 -22.59 8.32 -4.25
C TYR A 74 -23.77 9.15 -4.75
N SER A 75 -24.18 9.03 -6.01
CA SER A 75 -25.38 9.73 -6.51
C SER A 75 -26.67 9.17 -5.89
N ALA A 76 -26.77 7.86 -5.67
CA ALA A 76 -27.91 7.26 -4.98
C ALA A 76 -28.04 7.72 -3.52
N LEU A 77 -26.93 8.02 -2.85
CA LEU A 77 -26.89 8.43 -1.45
C LEU A 77 -26.93 9.94 -1.24
N TYR A 78 -26.45 10.73 -2.22
CA TYR A 78 -26.25 12.18 -2.08
C TYR A 78 -26.84 13.02 -3.21
N GLY A 79 -27.44 12.42 -4.23
CA GLY A 79 -27.87 13.10 -5.46
C GLY A 79 -29.09 14.03 -5.35
N GLY A 80 -29.41 14.53 -4.16
CA GLY A 80 -30.62 15.32 -3.91
C GLY A 80 -30.46 16.61 -3.11
N ASP A 81 -29.30 16.90 -2.52
CA ASP A 81 -29.14 18.09 -1.67
C ASP A 81 -27.78 18.76 -1.96
N GLU A 82 -27.80 19.92 -2.63
CA GLU A 82 -26.63 20.82 -2.78
C GLU A 82 -26.31 21.50 -1.44
N ARG A 83 -26.05 20.71 -0.39
CA ARG A 83 -25.56 21.23 0.87
C ARG A 83 -24.05 21.31 0.83
N ASP A 84 -23.57 22.54 0.86
CA ASP A 84 -22.17 22.98 0.80
C ASP A 84 -21.25 22.39 1.89
N ASP A 85 -21.76 21.60 2.84
CA ASP A 85 -21.01 21.10 4.00
C ASP A 85 -21.20 19.60 4.35
N ASP A 86 -21.58 18.76 3.38
CA ASP A 86 -21.80 17.31 3.58
C ASP A 86 -20.52 16.46 3.70
N THR A 87 -19.44 17.07 4.21
CA THR A 87 -18.15 16.41 4.45
C THR A 87 -18.30 15.22 5.40
N MET A 88 -19.16 15.33 6.41
CA MET A 88 -19.39 14.26 7.38
C MET A 88 -20.12 13.07 6.77
N SER A 89 -21.11 13.30 5.91
CA SER A 89 -21.88 12.23 5.25
C SER A 89 -20.95 11.38 4.36
N TYR A 90 -20.13 12.04 3.53
CA TYR A 90 -19.07 11.38 2.75
C TYR A 90 -18.13 10.55 3.64
N VAL A 91 -17.68 11.13 4.76
CA VAL A 91 -16.78 10.45 5.69
C VAL A 91 -17.42 9.23 6.33
N LEU A 92 -18.69 9.29 6.72
CA LEU A 92 -19.41 8.17 7.33
C LEU A 92 -19.54 7.00 6.37
N LEU A 93 -19.92 7.25 5.11
CA LEU A 93 -20.00 6.19 4.11
C LEU A 93 -18.62 5.56 3.85
N ASN A 94 -17.58 6.37 3.75
CA ASN A 94 -16.22 5.84 3.60
C ASN A 94 -15.74 5.10 4.86
N ALA A 95 -16.15 5.51 6.06
CA ALA A 95 -15.85 4.79 7.29
C ALA A 95 -16.54 3.41 7.33
N VAL A 96 -17.74 3.29 6.76
CA VAL A 96 -18.40 1.98 6.54
C VAL A 96 -17.57 1.14 5.57
N PHE A 97 -17.10 1.72 4.47
CA PHE A 97 -16.22 1.01 3.53
C PHE A 97 -14.90 0.58 4.14
N ASP A 98 -14.27 1.42 4.96
CA ASP A 98 -13.07 1.05 5.71
C ASP A 98 -13.37 -0.12 6.65
N ALA A 99 -14.51 -0.09 7.35
CA ALA A 99 -14.88 -1.14 8.28
C ALA A 99 -15.10 -2.48 7.56
N LEU A 100 -15.78 -2.43 6.41
CA LEU A 100 -15.96 -3.58 5.52
C LEU A 100 -14.62 -4.08 4.98
N ALA A 101 -13.76 -3.18 4.49
CA ALA A 101 -12.44 -3.54 3.97
C ALA A 101 -11.57 -4.18 5.05
N ALA A 102 -11.53 -3.61 6.26
CA ALA A 102 -10.81 -4.16 7.40
C ALA A 102 -11.36 -5.53 7.82
N LEU A 103 -12.68 -5.71 7.83
CA LEU A 103 -13.30 -7.01 8.12
C LEU A 103 -12.96 -8.06 7.06
N LEU A 104 -13.01 -7.68 5.78
CA LEU A 104 -12.67 -8.55 4.65
C LEU A 104 -11.18 -8.93 4.69
N LEU A 105 -10.30 -7.97 4.93
CA LEU A 105 -8.86 -8.19 5.10
C LEU A 105 -8.58 -9.08 6.31
N TYR A 106 -9.25 -8.88 7.43
CA TYR A 106 -9.12 -9.75 8.60
C TYR A 106 -9.56 -11.18 8.30
N ARG A 107 -10.73 -11.36 7.65
CA ARG A 107 -11.22 -12.68 7.24
C ARG A 107 -10.31 -13.34 6.23
N LEU A 108 -9.78 -12.57 5.28
CA LEU A 108 -8.81 -13.05 4.31
C LEU A 108 -7.52 -13.49 5.02
N ALA A 109 -6.95 -12.65 5.88
CA ALA A 109 -5.76 -12.98 6.66
C ALA A 109 -5.96 -14.23 7.53
N ALA A 110 -7.12 -14.35 8.20
CA ALA A 110 -7.46 -15.53 8.99
C ALA A 110 -7.56 -16.80 8.12
N ARG A 111 -8.13 -16.69 6.92
CA ARG A 111 -8.19 -17.81 5.95
C ARG A 111 -6.83 -18.17 5.40
N LEU A 112 -6.00 -17.18 5.03
CA LEU A 112 -4.65 -17.42 4.53
C LEU A 112 -3.75 -18.05 5.60
N LEU A 113 -3.91 -17.66 6.87
CA LEU A 113 -3.18 -18.25 7.98
C LEU A 113 -3.67 -19.68 8.30
N ALA A 114 -4.99 -19.92 8.21
CA ALA A 114 -5.57 -21.24 8.45
C ALA A 114 -5.39 -22.22 7.28
N ALA A 115 -5.33 -21.74 6.05
CA ALA A 115 -5.16 -22.54 4.83
C ALA A 115 -3.71 -22.95 4.54
N ALA A 116 -2.76 -22.59 5.41
CA ALA A 116 -1.34 -22.88 5.25
C ALA A 116 -0.98 -24.37 4.99
N PRO A 117 -1.80 -25.39 5.36
CA PRO A 117 -1.51 -26.78 4.98
C PRO A 117 -2.36 -27.36 3.84
N GLN A 118 -3.48 -26.77 3.41
CA GLN A 118 -4.40 -27.43 2.47
C GLN A 118 -5.17 -26.42 1.61
N LEU A 119 -4.80 -26.24 0.34
CA LEU A 119 -5.75 -25.74 -0.65
C LEU A 119 -5.45 -26.32 -2.03
N GLY A 120 -6.47 -26.99 -2.59
CA GLY A 120 -6.49 -27.49 -3.97
C GLY A 120 -6.65 -26.36 -5.01
N PRO A 121 -6.86 -26.68 -6.29
CA PRO A 121 -6.82 -25.71 -7.38
C PRO A 121 -8.01 -24.73 -7.31
N GLY A 122 -7.71 -23.44 -7.18
CA GLY A 122 -8.68 -22.34 -7.24
C GLY A 122 -8.70 -21.66 -8.61
N PRO A 123 -9.81 -20.98 -8.95
CA PRO A 123 -10.08 -20.49 -10.30
C PRO A 123 -9.26 -19.25 -10.69
N GLU A 124 -9.08 -19.09 -12.00
CA GLU A 124 -8.33 -18.02 -12.68
C GLU A 124 -8.93 -16.62 -12.43
N PRO A 125 -8.10 -15.59 -12.16
CA PRO A 125 -8.56 -14.22 -11.95
C PRO A 125 -8.69 -13.45 -13.28
N SER A 126 -9.88 -12.94 -13.55
CA SER A 126 -10.13 -11.94 -14.61
C SER A 126 -9.89 -10.51 -14.09
N SER A 127 -8.96 -9.78 -14.71
CA SER A 127 -8.89 -8.30 -14.67
C SER A 127 -9.31 -7.78 -16.05
N PRO A 128 -9.92 -6.57 -16.19
CA PRO A 128 -9.12 -5.34 -16.17
C PRO A 128 -9.83 -4.07 -15.65
N LEU A 129 -9.06 -3.18 -14.99
CA LEU A 129 -9.42 -1.77 -14.76
C LEU A 129 -8.49 -0.92 -15.63
N VAL A 130 -9.03 -0.39 -16.73
CA VAL A 130 -8.31 0.24 -17.83
C VAL A 130 -8.66 1.72 -17.91
N LEU A 131 -7.61 2.52 -18.10
CA LEU A 131 -7.56 3.91 -18.57
C LEU A 131 -8.02 5.02 -17.60
N LEU A 132 -7.04 5.61 -16.89
CA LEU A 132 -7.09 6.99 -16.39
C LEU A 132 -6.08 7.83 -17.19
N ASP A 133 -6.42 9.05 -17.58
CA ASP A 133 -5.70 9.92 -18.55
C ASP A 133 -5.08 11.19 -17.93
N ASP A 134 -4.61 11.11 -16.69
CA ASP A 134 -4.07 12.28 -15.97
C ASP A 134 -2.52 12.32 -15.92
N ALA A 135 -1.93 13.50 -15.95
CA ALA A 135 -0.49 13.71 -15.77
C ALA A 135 -0.19 14.57 -14.53
N THR A 136 -1.18 14.86 -13.68
CA THR A 136 -0.97 15.67 -12.46
C THR A 136 0.17 15.13 -11.60
N PRO A 137 1.02 16.03 -11.04
CA PRO A 137 2.06 15.64 -10.12
C PRO A 137 1.53 14.80 -8.97
N ASN A 138 2.24 13.73 -8.62
CA ASN A 138 1.90 12.84 -7.53
C ASN A 138 3.17 12.20 -6.93
N VAL A 139 3.04 11.30 -5.95
CA VAL A 139 4.20 10.65 -5.31
C VAL A 139 4.84 9.54 -6.15
N GLY A 140 4.25 9.22 -7.31
CA GLY A 140 4.67 8.15 -8.20
C GLY A 140 5.85 8.51 -9.10
N GLN A 141 6.33 7.51 -9.84
CA GLN A 141 7.44 7.65 -10.79
C GLN A 141 6.95 8.13 -12.17
N TRP A 142 5.68 7.89 -12.49
CA TRP A 142 5.17 7.99 -13.86
C TRP A 142 4.63 9.37 -14.23
N TRP A 143 4.29 10.22 -13.27
CA TRP A 143 3.65 11.51 -13.54
C TRP A 143 4.56 12.45 -14.34
N TYR A 144 5.86 12.51 -14.00
CA TYR A 144 6.80 13.41 -14.66
C TYR A 144 7.02 13.00 -16.12
N LEU A 145 7.22 11.70 -16.37
CA LEU A 145 7.30 11.18 -17.73
C LEU A 145 6.01 11.44 -18.51
N SER A 146 4.85 11.35 -17.85
CA SER A 146 3.56 11.62 -18.47
C SER A 146 3.36 13.11 -18.77
N MET A 147 3.90 14.03 -17.96
CA MET A 147 3.86 15.47 -18.20
C MET A 147 4.73 15.90 -19.37
N GLU A 148 5.92 15.28 -19.51
CA GLU A 148 6.87 15.60 -20.58
C GLU A 148 6.56 14.86 -21.90
N ALA A 149 5.77 13.78 -21.84
CA ALA A 149 5.37 13.01 -23.01
C ALA A 149 4.29 13.75 -23.84
N PHE A 150 4.41 13.66 -25.16
CA PHE A 150 3.32 14.04 -26.08
C PHE A 150 2.02 13.28 -25.74
N ASP A 151 0.87 13.88 -26.02
CA ASP A 151 -0.43 13.31 -25.66
C ASP A 151 -0.63 11.88 -26.17
N ASP A 152 -0.22 11.58 -27.41
CA ASP A 152 -0.29 10.24 -27.98
C ASP A 152 0.61 9.23 -27.24
N ALA A 153 1.72 9.69 -26.65
CA ALA A 153 2.67 8.85 -25.93
C ALA A 153 2.26 8.60 -24.47
N LYS A 154 1.37 9.41 -23.88
CA LYS A 154 0.85 9.20 -22.51
C LYS A 154 0.12 7.87 -22.38
N ALA A 155 -0.60 7.43 -23.43
CA ALA A 155 -1.23 6.11 -23.46
C ALA A 155 -0.19 4.98 -23.38
N TYR A 156 0.91 5.10 -24.12
CA TYR A 156 1.99 4.12 -24.11
C TYR A 156 2.66 4.00 -22.74
N VAL A 157 2.98 5.13 -22.09
CA VAL A 157 3.58 5.13 -20.74
C VAL A 157 2.69 4.42 -19.72
N ARG A 158 1.37 4.62 -19.80
CA ARG A 158 0.40 3.94 -18.92
C ARG A 158 0.28 2.45 -19.21
N ILE A 159 0.21 2.06 -20.49
CA ILE A 159 0.17 0.65 -20.87
C ILE A 159 1.44 -0.05 -20.38
N LEU A 160 2.59 0.59 -20.54
CA LEU A 160 3.87 0.10 -20.01
C LEU A 160 3.80 -0.08 -18.48
N ALA A 161 3.38 0.93 -17.73
CA ALA A 161 3.26 0.84 -16.27
C ALA A 161 2.34 -0.31 -15.81
N HIS A 162 1.16 -0.46 -16.42
CA HIS A 162 0.22 -1.54 -16.08
C HIS A 162 0.70 -2.92 -16.56
N SER A 163 1.34 -3.01 -17.72
CA SER A 163 1.91 -4.26 -18.22
C SER A 163 3.06 -4.76 -17.36
N LEU A 164 3.88 -3.88 -16.78
CA LEU A 164 4.92 -4.25 -15.82
C LEU A 164 4.31 -4.85 -14.55
N LEU A 165 3.23 -4.25 -14.04
CA LEU A 165 2.48 -4.79 -12.90
C LEU A 165 1.92 -6.19 -13.22
N LEU A 166 1.28 -6.35 -14.39
CA LEU A 166 0.74 -7.62 -14.85
C LEU A 166 1.82 -8.67 -15.10
N ALA A 167 2.97 -8.29 -15.64
CA ALA A 167 4.08 -9.20 -15.91
C ALA A 167 4.73 -9.72 -14.61
N LEU A 168 4.75 -8.92 -13.54
CA LEU A 168 5.34 -9.31 -12.26
C LEU A 168 4.44 -10.31 -11.48
N ALA A 169 3.13 -10.26 -11.70
CA ALA A 169 2.18 -11.01 -10.88
C ALA A 169 2.24 -12.55 -11.07
N PRO A 170 2.20 -13.12 -12.28
CA PRO A 170 2.29 -14.57 -12.49
C PRO A 170 3.57 -15.22 -11.91
N PRO A 171 4.79 -14.72 -12.19
CA PRO A 171 6.00 -15.38 -11.68
C PRO A 171 6.08 -15.33 -10.16
N LEU A 172 5.65 -14.23 -9.52
CA LEU A 172 5.56 -14.15 -8.06
C LEU A 172 4.51 -15.12 -7.50
N ALA A 173 3.35 -15.23 -8.16
CA ALA A 173 2.30 -16.17 -7.75
C ALA A 173 2.77 -17.63 -7.86
N MET A 174 3.44 -17.99 -8.95
CA MET A 174 4.02 -19.33 -9.13
C MET A 174 5.10 -19.63 -8.10
N ARG A 175 5.90 -18.63 -7.72
CA ARG A 175 7.02 -18.80 -6.79
C ARG A 175 6.60 -18.83 -5.32
N LEU A 176 5.71 -17.94 -4.91
CA LEU A 176 5.37 -17.67 -3.50
C LEU A 176 3.94 -18.07 -3.14
N GLY A 177 3.02 -18.09 -4.11
CA GLY A 177 1.58 -18.17 -3.85
C GLY A 177 1.12 -19.42 -3.11
N ARG A 178 1.88 -20.52 -3.18
CA ARG A 178 1.56 -21.76 -2.48
C ARG A 178 2.00 -21.79 -1.02
N ARG A 179 3.13 -21.17 -0.69
CA ARG A 179 3.81 -21.37 0.60
C ARG A 179 3.74 -20.14 1.50
N THR A 180 3.75 -18.96 0.89
CA THR A 180 3.76 -17.69 1.60
C THR A 180 2.75 -16.72 0.98
N PRO A 181 1.45 -17.07 0.95
CA PRO A 181 0.43 -16.25 0.28
C PRO A 181 0.30 -14.85 0.89
N LEU A 182 0.51 -14.70 2.19
CA LEU A 182 0.54 -13.39 2.85
C LEU A 182 1.73 -12.55 2.36
N ALA A 183 2.91 -13.16 2.17
CA ALA A 183 4.09 -12.46 1.67
C ALA A 183 3.90 -12.05 0.21
N LEU A 184 3.34 -12.94 -0.61
CA LEU A 184 2.92 -12.62 -1.98
C LEU A 184 1.98 -11.41 -1.99
N PHE A 185 0.95 -11.41 -1.14
CA PHE A 185 -0.01 -10.32 -1.08
C PHE A 185 0.64 -8.98 -0.74
N VAL A 186 1.50 -8.92 0.28
CA VAL A 186 2.21 -7.68 0.66
C VAL A 186 3.20 -7.24 -0.43
N ILE A 187 3.94 -8.17 -1.04
CA ILE A 187 4.86 -7.85 -2.14
C ILE A 187 4.09 -7.30 -3.34
N GLN A 188 2.91 -7.84 -3.64
CA GLN A 188 2.06 -7.35 -4.72
C GLN A 188 1.48 -5.96 -4.41
N LEU A 189 1.13 -5.67 -3.15
CA LEU A 189 0.72 -4.33 -2.74
C LEU A 189 1.87 -3.32 -2.85
N LEU A 190 3.09 -3.70 -2.47
CA LEU A 190 4.28 -2.84 -2.65
C LEU A 190 4.59 -2.61 -4.13
N ALA A 191 4.48 -3.64 -4.96
CA ALA A 191 4.66 -3.53 -6.41
C ALA A 191 3.59 -2.63 -7.04
N LEU A 192 2.34 -2.73 -6.59
CA LEU A 192 1.24 -1.86 -7.00
C LEU A 192 1.52 -0.41 -6.60
N ALA A 193 1.91 -0.15 -5.34
CA ALA A 193 2.24 1.19 -4.87
C ALA A 193 3.41 1.83 -5.64
N LEU A 194 4.34 1.03 -6.15
CA LEU A 194 5.48 1.49 -6.94
C LEU A 194 5.14 1.74 -8.42
N LEU A 195 4.39 0.83 -9.04
CA LEU A 195 4.21 0.78 -10.50
C LEU A 195 2.87 1.37 -10.97
N LYS A 196 1.89 1.58 -10.08
CA LYS A 196 0.63 2.23 -10.43
C LYS A 196 0.90 3.67 -10.93
N PRO A 197 0.23 4.16 -11.99
CA PRO A 197 0.44 5.52 -12.51
C PRO A 197 0.04 6.65 -11.55
N TYR A 198 -0.94 6.40 -10.67
CA TYR A 198 -1.44 7.35 -9.66
C TYR A 198 -1.36 6.74 -8.26
N PRO A 199 -0.16 6.53 -7.72
CA PRO A 199 -0.02 6.06 -6.35
C PRO A 199 -0.23 7.23 -5.38
N SER A 200 -0.72 6.89 -4.20
CA SER A 200 -0.88 7.77 -3.05
C SER A 200 -0.03 7.25 -1.90
N ILE A 201 0.24 8.09 -0.90
CA ILE A 201 0.94 7.65 0.33
C ILE A 201 0.17 6.51 1.02
N ALA A 202 -1.16 6.45 0.86
CA ALA A 202 -1.99 5.39 1.42
C ALA A 202 -1.70 4.00 0.84
N ASP A 203 -1.28 3.91 -0.43
CA ASP A 203 -0.94 2.63 -1.06
C ASP A 203 0.27 1.97 -0.37
N LEU A 204 1.30 2.75 -0.03
CA LEU A 204 2.42 2.29 0.80
C LEU A 204 1.99 2.03 2.26
N GLY A 205 1.15 2.90 2.82
CA GLY A 205 0.64 2.77 4.19
C GLY A 205 -0.06 1.43 4.41
N LEU A 206 -0.89 1.00 3.45
CA LEU A 206 -1.55 -0.30 3.48
C LEU A 206 -0.54 -1.44 3.50
N ALA A 207 0.43 -1.44 2.58
CA ALA A 207 1.43 -2.50 2.50
C ALA A 207 2.32 -2.59 3.75
N THR A 208 2.75 -1.45 4.29
CA THR A 208 3.58 -1.39 5.51
C THR A 208 2.82 -1.80 6.77
N SER A 209 1.52 -1.50 6.86
CA SER A 209 0.66 -1.92 7.99
C SER A 209 0.55 -3.45 8.13
N LEU A 210 0.78 -4.19 7.04
CA LEU A 210 0.73 -5.65 7.01
C LEU A 210 2.09 -6.32 7.28
N LEU A 211 3.20 -5.57 7.31
CA LEU A 211 4.53 -6.10 7.62
C LEU A 211 4.62 -6.76 9.02
N PRO A 212 4.02 -6.21 10.10
CA PRO A 212 4.04 -6.89 11.41
C PRO A 212 3.36 -8.26 11.38
N LEU A 213 2.31 -8.43 10.56
CA LEU A 213 1.64 -9.71 10.40
C LEU A 213 2.54 -10.74 9.70
N LEU A 214 3.37 -10.30 8.74
CA LEU A 214 4.38 -11.16 8.12
C LEU A 214 5.45 -11.60 9.11
N LEU A 215 5.90 -10.69 9.97
CA LEU A 215 6.88 -11.01 11.01
C LEU A 215 6.32 -12.01 12.02
N LEU A 216 5.03 -11.87 12.39
CA LEU A 216 4.35 -12.81 13.27
C LEU A 216 4.18 -14.18 12.61
N ALA A 217 3.79 -14.22 11.33
CA ALA A 217 3.66 -15.47 10.57
C ALA A 217 5.00 -16.19 10.35
N ALA A 218 6.12 -15.48 10.43
CA ALA A 218 7.46 -16.03 10.29
C ALA A 218 8.03 -16.61 11.60
N GLN A 219 7.37 -16.41 12.76
CA GLN A 219 7.84 -16.97 14.02
C GLN A 219 7.64 -18.49 14.07
N PRO A 220 8.61 -19.28 14.59
CA PRO A 220 8.41 -20.70 14.82
C PRO A 220 7.27 -20.92 15.83
N PRO A 221 6.53 -22.04 15.75
CA PRO A 221 5.50 -22.34 16.73
C PRO A 221 6.10 -22.29 18.14
N ALA A 222 5.43 -21.58 19.04
CA ALA A 222 5.84 -21.52 20.44
C ALA A 222 6.04 -22.95 20.96
N PRO A 223 7.13 -23.25 21.69
CA PRO A 223 7.31 -24.57 22.27
C PRO A 223 6.05 -24.85 23.10
N ALA A 224 5.37 -25.96 22.79
CA ALA A 224 4.23 -26.43 23.57
C ALA A 224 4.67 -26.37 25.03
N ALA A 225 3.91 -25.66 25.87
CA ALA A 225 4.22 -25.52 27.29
C ALA A 225 4.45 -26.91 27.86
N ALA A 226 5.72 -27.27 28.03
CA ALA A 226 6.12 -28.56 28.54
C ALA A 226 5.56 -28.62 29.95
N GLY A 227 4.74 -29.63 30.18
CA GLY A 227 4.18 -29.92 31.49
C GLY A 227 5.28 -29.90 32.55
N THR A 228 4.95 -29.25 33.65
CA THR A 228 5.69 -29.24 34.91
C THR A 228 6.32 -30.59 35.24
N GLY A 229 7.65 -30.66 35.37
CA GLY A 229 8.33 -31.78 36.01
C GLY A 229 9.81 -32.00 35.68
N ALA A 230 10.70 -31.52 36.57
CA ALA A 230 12.03 -32.07 36.91
C ALA A 230 13.24 -31.72 35.99
N PRO A 231 14.49 -31.76 36.52
CA PRO A 231 15.43 -30.65 36.42
C PRO A 231 16.54 -30.83 35.37
N ALA A 232 17.15 -29.70 35.06
CA ALA A 232 18.25 -29.52 34.12
C ALA A 232 19.53 -30.20 34.59
N GLU A 233 19.99 -31.20 33.84
CA GLU A 233 21.39 -31.65 33.77
C GLU A 233 21.61 -32.29 32.39
N ALA A 234 22.22 -31.54 31.47
CA ALA A 234 22.95 -32.06 30.31
C ALA A 234 23.75 -30.89 29.69
N GLU A 235 24.91 -30.69 30.30
CA GLU A 235 26.01 -29.85 29.85
C GLU A 235 26.43 -30.24 28.42
N ALA A 236 26.04 -29.46 27.42
CA ALA A 236 26.54 -29.59 26.06
C ALA A 236 27.81 -28.74 25.92
N VAL A 237 28.94 -29.45 25.90
CA VAL A 237 30.30 -28.97 25.62
C VAL A 237 30.30 -27.95 24.47
N ALA A 238 30.51 -26.68 24.80
CA ALA A 238 30.79 -25.61 23.86
C ALA A 238 32.28 -25.61 23.51
N ALA A 239 32.61 -25.85 22.24
CA ALA A 239 33.95 -25.65 21.71
C ALA A 239 34.32 -24.15 21.77
N PRO A 240 35.60 -23.79 22.03
CA PRO A 240 36.00 -22.40 22.19
C PRO A 240 35.91 -21.66 20.86
N ALA A 241 35.17 -20.54 20.85
CA ALA A 241 35.09 -19.63 19.72
C ALA A 241 36.45 -18.98 19.45
N ASP A 242 36.93 -19.10 18.21
CA ASP A 242 38.13 -18.44 17.70
C ASP A 242 37.94 -16.91 17.71
N PRO A 243 38.78 -16.12 18.42
CA PRO A 243 38.61 -14.68 18.55
C PRO A 243 39.16 -13.87 17.36
N ARG A 244 39.44 -14.47 16.20
CA ARG A 244 40.12 -13.80 15.07
C ARG A 244 39.27 -13.43 13.86
N VAL A 245 37.94 -13.42 13.96
CA VAL A 245 37.10 -12.73 12.96
C VAL A 245 36.56 -11.43 13.55
N GLY A 246 37.48 -10.47 13.66
CA GLY A 246 37.15 -9.07 13.83
C GLY A 246 36.39 -8.56 12.61
N GLY A 247 35.18 -8.07 12.87
CA GLY A 247 34.33 -7.41 11.90
C GLY A 247 33.23 -6.68 12.64
N SER A 248 33.60 -5.68 13.44
CA SER A 248 32.74 -4.70 14.08
C SER A 248 32.08 -3.76 13.04
N GLY A 249 31.49 -4.32 11.99
CA GLY A 249 30.52 -3.65 11.15
C GLY A 249 29.17 -3.75 11.83
N GLY A 250 28.90 -2.88 12.81
CA GLY A 250 27.53 -2.63 13.25
C GLY A 250 26.74 -2.27 12.01
N SER A 251 25.93 -3.21 11.52
CA SER A 251 25.14 -3.06 10.30
C SER A 251 24.31 -1.79 10.45
N ALA A 252 24.68 -0.70 9.76
CA ALA A 252 23.89 0.52 9.67
C ALA A 252 22.65 0.32 8.78
N ALA A 253 22.53 -0.85 8.14
CA ALA A 253 21.44 -1.21 7.25
C ALA A 253 20.02 -1.18 7.86
N PRO A 254 19.76 -1.54 9.16
CA PRO A 254 18.41 -1.53 9.70
C PRO A 254 17.89 -0.11 9.96
N LEU A 255 18.79 0.87 10.11
CA LEU A 255 18.43 2.28 10.33
C LEU A 255 18.38 3.09 9.03
N LEU A 256 19.05 2.62 7.97
CA LEU A 256 19.12 3.35 6.70
C LEU A 256 17.74 3.53 6.06
N LEU A 257 16.91 2.48 6.01
CA LEU A 257 15.55 2.55 5.45
C LEU A 257 14.64 3.50 6.25
N PRO A 258 14.48 3.38 7.58
CA PRO A 258 13.63 4.32 8.31
C PRO A 258 14.19 5.75 8.30
N ALA A 259 15.52 5.95 8.35
CA ALA A 259 16.12 7.28 8.30
C ALA A 259 15.92 7.95 6.92
N SER A 260 16.10 7.20 5.83
CA SER A 260 15.86 7.71 4.47
C SER A 260 14.38 7.99 4.23
N LEU A 261 13.46 7.17 4.76
CA LEU A 261 12.03 7.46 4.71
C LEU A 261 11.70 8.75 5.48
N ALA A 262 12.22 8.91 6.70
CA ALA A 262 12.01 10.13 7.49
C ALA A 262 12.50 11.38 6.77
N LEU A 263 13.68 11.30 6.13
CA LEU A 263 14.20 12.37 5.30
C LEU A 263 13.26 12.69 4.12
N LEU A 264 12.76 11.67 3.42
CA LEU A 264 11.83 11.85 2.30
C LEU A 264 10.47 12.43 2.72
N CYS A 265 9.99 12.10 3.93
CA CYS A 265 8.78 12.69 4.49
C CYS A 265 8.91 14.20 4.78
N VAL A 266 10.13 14.70 4.97
CA VAL A 266 10.39 16.14 5.10
C VAL A 266 10.66 16.77 3.74
N LEU A 267 11.54 16.14 2.95
CA LEU A 267 12.00 16.69 1.68
C LEU A 267 10.89 16.73 0.63
N GLY A 268 10.09 15.67 0.51
CA GLY A 268 9.02 15.57 -0.49
C GLY A 268 8.04 16.74 -0.42
N PRO A 269 7.35 16.96 0.74
CA PRO A 269 6.43 18.08 0.91
C PRO A 269 7.09 19.45 0.79
N ALA A 270 8.34 19.60 1.23
CA ALA A 270 9.09 20.85 1.09
C ALA A 270 9.32 21.18 -0.39
N MET A 271 9.80 20.22 -1.18
CA MET A 271 10.02 20.40 -2.62
C MET A 271 8.71 20.62 -3.37
N ALA A 272 7.64 19.90 -3.01
CA ALA A 272 6.30 20.10 -3.57
C ALA A 272 5.82 21.53 -3.33
N HIS A 273 5.97 22.04 -2.10
CA HIS A 273 5.50 23.36 -1.72
C HIS A 273 6.30 24.49 -2.38
N MET A 274 7.62 24.34 -2.48
CA MET A 274 8.46 25.33 -3.15
C MET A 274 8.17 25.43 -4.65
N TRP A 275 7.80 24.31 -5.29
CA TRP A 275 7.43 24.31 -6.71
C TRP A 275 6.00 24.77 -6.94
N LEU A 276 5.00 24.12 -6.32
CA LEU A 276 3.59 24.32 -6.60
C LEU A 276 3.00 25.58 -5.96
N SER A 277 3.57 26.08 -4.87
CA SER A 277 3.01 27.22 -4.13
C SER A 277 3.86 28.48 -4.21
N TYR A 278 5.18 28.34 -4.15
CA TYR A 278 6.10 29.48 -4.19
C TYR A 278 6.69 29.75 -5.59
N GLU A 279 6.49 28.85 -6.55
CA GLU A 279 7.01 28.93 -7.92
C GLU A 279 8.54 29.18 -7.99
N SER A 280 9.26 28.94 -6.89
CA SER A 280 10.67 29.26 -6.73
C SER A 280 11.58 28.07 -7.04
N ALA A 281 11.01 26.87 -7.10
CA ALA A 281 11.73 25.63 -7.42
C ALA A 281 11.16 25.01 -8.70
N ASN A 282 12.03 24.37 -9.49
CA ASN A 282 11.66 23.65 -10.72
C ASN A 282 11.04 22.27 -10.40
N SER A 283 10.12 21.79 -11.24
CA SER A 283 9.50 20.45 -11.18
C SER A 283 10.50 19.30 -11.03
N ASN A 284 11.70 19.45 -11.60
CA ASN A 284 12.82 18.52 -11.48
C ASN A 284 13.23 18.21 -10.02
N PHE A 285 13.16 19.19 -9.12
CA PHE A 285 13.52 18.98 -7.71
C PHE A 285 12.50 18.10 -6.99
N TYR A 286 11.21 18.35 -7.24
CA TYR A 286 10.14 17.50 -6.72
C TYR A 286 10.22 16.10 -7.33
N TYR A 287 10.46 15.99 -8.64
CA TYR A 287 10.63 14.69 -9.30
C TYR A 287 11.84 13.91 -8.77
N SER A 288 12.95 14.58 -8.45
CA SER A 288 14.11 13.95 -7.82
C SER A 288 13.77 13.36 -6.45
N ALA A 289 12.93 14.04 -5.66
CA ALA A 289 12.42 13.49 -4.40
C ALA A 289 11.52 12.25 -4.63
N THR A 290 10.64 12.27 -5.65
CA THR A 290 9.82 11.09 -6.00
C THR A 290 10.66 9.93 -6.54
N LEU A 291 11.77 10.22 -7.24
CA LEU A 291 12.74 9.22 -7.70
C LEU A 291 13.44 8.53 -6.52
N LEU A 292 13.92 9.32 -5.55
CA LEU A 292 14.50 8.79 -4.32
C LEU A 292 13.49 7.95 -3.53
N TYR A 293 12.24 8.38 -3.47
CA TYR A 293 11.15 7.61 -2.86
C TYR A 293 10.88 6.28 -3.56
N GLY A 294 10.86 6.24 -4.89
CA GLY A 294 10.75 4.95 -5.61
C GLY A 294 12.01 4.08 -5.46
N GLY A 295 13.20 4.67 -5.42
CA GLY A 295 14.43 3.94 -5.11
C GLY A 295 14.37 3.29 -3.72
N TRP A 296 13.92 4.04 -2.72
CA TRP A 296 13.65 3.51 -1.38
C TRP A 296 12.64 2.36 -1.40
N HIS A 297 11.53 2.51 -2.13
CA HIS A 297 10.53 1.45 -2.31
C HIS A 297 11.11 0.19 -2.95
N VAL A 298 11.92 0.32 -3.99
CA VAL A 298 12.58 -0.81 -4.66
C VAL A 298 13.47 -1.56 -3.67
N VAL A 299 14.25 -0.84 -2.85
CA VAL A 299 15.07 -1.47 -1.82
C VAL A 299 14.21 -2.24 -0.82
N LEU A 300 13.11 -1.67 -0.33
CA LEU A 300 12.18 -2.34 0.58
C LEU A 300 11.59 -3.61 -0.06
N LEU A 301 11.10 -3.50 -1.30
CA LEU A 301 10.52 -4.61 -2.07
C LEU A 301 11.53 -5.75 -2.25
N VAL A 302 12.75 -5.44 -2.68
CA VAL A 302 13.82 -6.41 -2.91
C VAL A 302 14.25 -7.07 -1.60
N GLN A 303 14.39 -6.31 -0.52
CA GLN A 303 14.73 -6.87 0.79
C GLN A 303 13.65 -7.83 1.30
N LEU A 304 12.37 -7.47 1.16
CA LEU A 304 11.26 -8.32 1.55
C LEU A 304 11.19 -9.60 0.70
N LEU A 305 11.35 -9.48 -0.62
CA LEU A 305 11.41 -10.63 -1.52
C LEU A 305 12.61 -11.53 -1.20
N ALA A 306 13.78 -10.96 -0.96
CA ALA A 306 14.97 -11.73 -0.60
C ALA A 306 14.84 -12.41 0.77
N ALA A 307 14.21 -11.75 1.75
CA ALA A 307 13.95 -12.33 3.07
C ALA A 307 12.97 -13.51 2.98
N THR A 308 11.87 -13.34 2.23
CA THR A 308 10.85 -14.39 2.04
C THR A 308 11.40 -15.60 1.29
N LEU A 309 12.23 -15.38 0.26
CA LEU A 309 12.91 -16.46 -0.46
C LEU A 309 13.96 -17.18 0.40
N ARG A 310 14.70 -16.47 1.26
CA ARG A 310 15.64 -17.07 2.22
C ARG A 310 14.90 -17.93 3.25
N ALA A 311 13.78 -17.44 3.78
CA ALA A 311 12.94 -18.19 4.70
C ALA A 311 12.38 -19.48 4.06
N ASP A 312 11.89 -19.42 2.81
CA ASP A 312 11.43 -20.62 2.08
C ASP A 312 12.56 -21.64 1.87
N ARG A 313 13.77 -21.20 1.52
CA ARG A 313 14.93 -22.10 1.36
C ARG A 313 15.31 -22.76 2.68
N ALA A 314 15.35 -22.01 3.77
CA ALA A 314 15.65 -22.56 5.10
C ALA A 314 14.61 -23.59 5.56
N ALA A 315 13.33 -23.38 5.22
CA ALA A 315 12.27 -24.36 5.47
C ALA A 315 12.45 -25.65 4.65
N ARG A 316 12.92 -25.57 3.39
CA ARG A 316 13.23 -26.75 2.56
C ARG A 316 14.35 -27.59 3.15
N GLY A 317 15.46 -26.96 3.53
CA GLY A 317 16.62 -27.67 4.08
C GLY A 317 16.34 -28.44 5.37
N LYS A 318 15.31 -28.04 6.14
CA LYS A 318 14.85 -28.76 7.35
C LYS A 318 13.89 -29.92 7.06
N ALA A 319 13.26 -29.95 5.89
CA ALA A 319 12.34 -31.02 5.51
C ALA A 319 13.04 -32.18 4.78
N GLU A 320 14.25 -31.93 4.28
CA GLU A 320 15.09 -32.89 3.54
C GLU A 320 16.18 -33.54 4.43
N ALA A 321 16.34 -33.09 5.68
CA ALA A 321 17.28 -33.59 6.69
C ALA A 321 16.54 -34.37 7.78
#